data_AF-A0A061SP41-F1
#
_entry.id   AF-A0A061SP41-F1
#
_cell.length_a   1.000
_cell.length_b   1.000
_cell.length_c   1.000
_cell.angle_alpha   90.00
_cell.angle_beta   90.00
_cell.angle_gamma   90.00
#
_symmetry.space_group_name_H-M   'P 1'
#
loop_
_entity.id
_entity.type
_entity.pdbx_description
1 polymer ?
#
loop_
_entity_poly.entity_id
_entity_poly.type
_entity_poly.pdbx_seq_one_letter_code
_entity_poly.pdbx_strand_id
1 'polypeptide(L)'
;MINTPTGARLIEDLRIGDLVETLDHGPQPIRYIVDGRFRAAGDFAPIRFEAGSIGNDQPLEVSPQHRMLISGWKAELFYEQASVLVAAKHLVNGHSVRQVFGGPVHYLHLLFDQHEIVFGQGVPSESYFPGHACNALESATNHELLSFFPELLDYADTTQTTARSIVRGKEAALLVN
;
A
#
# COMPACT_ATOMS: atom_id res chain seq x y z
N MET A 1 -6.18 10.64 5.14
CA MET A 1 -5.46 10.95 6.39
C MET A 1 -4.58 9.77 6.77
N ILE A 2 -3.46 10.04 7.43
CA ILE A 2 -2.50 9.09 7.98
C ILE A 2 -2.38 9.34 9.48
N ASN A 3 -2.35 8.28 10.28
CA ASN A 3 -2.20 8.40 11.73
C ASN A 3 -0.79 8.88 12.10
N THR A 4 -0.73 9.88 12.99
CA THR A 4 0.51 10.39 13.57
C THR A 4 0.34 10.52 15.09
N PRO A 5 1.43 10.61 15.87
CA PRO A 5 1.33 10.69 17.34
C PRO A 5 0.48 11.84 17.88
N THR A 6 0.29 12.89 17.08
CA THR A 6 -0.51 14.08 17.44
C THR A 6 -1.91 14.07 16.81
N GLY A 7 -2.35 12.92 16.28
CA GLY A 7 -3.62 12.76 15.57
C GLY A 7 -3.42 12.58 14.07
N ALA A 8 -4.51 12.24 13.37
CA ALA A 8 -4.46 11.98 11.94
C ALA A 8 -4.17 13.29 11.16
N ARG A 9 -3.34 13.20 10.11
CA ARG A 9 -2.99 14.31 9.21
C ARG A 9 -3.26 13.95 7.75
N LEU A 10 -3.47 14.94 6.89
CA LEU A 10 -3.52 14.72 5.44
C LEU A 10 -2.17 14.20 4.95
N ILE A 11 -2.17 13.29 3.97
CA ILE A 11 -0.92 12.67 3.49
C ILE A 11 -0.06 13.69 2.73
N GLU A 12 -0.70 14.61 2.01
CA GLU A 12 -0.07 15.73 1.31
C GLU A 12 0.57 16.77 2.24
N ASP A 13 0.22 16.76 3.53
CA ASP A 13 0.80 17.65 4.55
C ASP A 13 1.99 17.03 5.28
N LEU A 14 2.24 15.73 5.08
CA LEU A 14 3.40 15.05 5.68
C LEU A 14 4.70 15.47 4.99
N ARG A 15 5.77 15.50 5.77
CA ARG A 15 7.12 15.83 5.30
C ARG A 15 8.12 14.77 5.74
N ILE A 16 9.23 14.66 5.03
CA ILE A 16 10.36 13.83 5.44
C ILE A 16 10.77 14.23 6.87
N GLY A 17 10.96 13.23 7.74
CA GLY A 17 11.24 13.39 9.16
C GLY A 17 10.00 13.42 10.07
N ASP A 18 8.79 13.64 9.54
CA ASP A 18 7.56 13.52 10.34
C ASP A 18 7.41 12.08 10.85
N LEU A 19 6.89 11.95 12.08
CA LEU A 19 6.59 10.65 12.68
C LEU A 19 5.20 10.16 12.27
N VAL A 20 5.12 8.92 11.81
CA VAL A 20 3.88 8.22 11.46
C VAL A 20 3.73 7.02 12.37
N GLU A 21 2.52 6.77 12.88
CA GLU A 21 2.25 5.56 13.66
C GLU A 21 2.35 4.32 12.79
N THR A 22 3.15 3.35 13.23
CA THR A 22 3.23 2.02 12.59
C THR A 22 2.73 0.94 13.52
N LEU A 23 2.31 -0.19 12.94
CA LEU A 23 1.71 -1.30 13.68
C LEU A 23 2.73 -1.96 14.64
N ASP A 24 3.97 -2.16 14.20
CA ASP A 24 4.93 -3.05 14.86
C ASP A 24 6.02 -2.30 15.65
N HIS A 25 6.41 -1.10 15.20
CA HIS A 25 7.60 -0.42 15.70
C HIS A 25 7.31 0.95 16.33
N GLY A 26 6.03 1.23 16.64
CA GLY A 26 5.61 2.54 17.14
C GLY A 26 5.82 3.65 16.10
N PRO A 27 5.90 4.93 16.51
CA PRO A 27 6.06 6.02 15.56
C PRO A 27 7.42 5.99 14.84
N GLN A 28 7.41 5.92 13.51
CA GLN A 28 8.62 5.90 12.67
C GLN A 28 8.75 7.17 11.83
N PRO A 29 9.98 7.68 11.61
CA PRO A 29 10.21 8.86 10.80
C PRO A 29 10.15 8.54 9.31
N ILE A 30 9.41 9.34 8.55
CA ILE A 30 9.40 9.25 7.08
C ILE A 30 10.80 9.55 6.56
N ARG A 31 11.36 8.65 5.75
CA ARG A 31 12.66 8.83 5.09
C ARG A 31 12.54 9.45 3.72
N TYR A 32 11.48 9.08 3.01
CA TYR A 32 11.21 9.61 1.69
C TYR A 32 9.72 9.61 1.39
N ILE A 33 9.30 10.50 0.49
CA ILE A 33 7.93 10.54 -0.03
C ILE A 33 8.01 10.49 -1.55
N VAL A 34 7.44 9.45 -2.14
CA VAL A 34 7.24 9.36 -3.59
C VAL A 34 5.97 10.11 -3.94
N ASP A 35 6.06 11.08 -4.86
CA ASP A 35 4.94 11.91 -5.33
C ASP A 35 4.77 11.72 -6.84
N GLY A 36 3.78 10.90 -7.24
CA GLY A 36 3.49 10.62 -8.64
C GLY A 36 2.10 11.11 -9.06
N ARG A 37 2.01 11.84 -10.17
CA ARG A 37 0.73 12.24 -10.79
C ARG A 37 0.53 11.53 -12.11
N PHE A 38 -0.60 10.87 -12.25
CA PHE A 38 -0.93 10.03 -13.41
C PHE A 38 -2.34 10.34 -13.92
N ARG A 39 -2.70 9.75 -15.06
CA ARG A 39 -4.10 9.60 -15.43
C ARG A 39 -4.59 8.25 -14.92
N ALA A 40 -5.82 8.22 -14.40
CA ALA A 40 -6.46 6.99 -13.97
C ALA A 40 -6.82 6.10 -15.17
N ALA A 41 -5.83 5.43 -15.74
CA ALA A 41 -5.95 4.56 -16.92
C ALA A 41 -5.03 3.34 -16.79
N GLY A 42 -5.48 2.19 -17.28
CA GLY A 42 -4.72 0.95 -17.23
C GLY A 42 -4.23 0.61 -15.81
N ASP A 43 -2.94 0.38 -15.67
CA ASP A 43 -2.30 0.01 -14.39
C ASP A 43 -2.21 1.17 -13.37
N PHE A 44 -2.59 2.39 -13.77
CA PHE A 44 -2.65 3.57 -12.90
C PHE A 44 -4.08 3.95 -12.49
N ALA A 45 -5.10 3.23 -12.95
CA ALA A 45 -6.47 3.46 -12.51
C ALA A 45 -6.64 2.98 -11.06
N PRO A 46 -7.00 3.86 -10.08
CA PRO A 46 -7.05 3.50 -8.67
C PRO A 46 -8.05 2.39 -8.36
N ILE A 47 -7.78 1.66 -7.29
CA ILE A 47 -8.74 0.74 -6.69
C ILE A 47 -9.47 1.47 -5.58
N ARG A 48 -10.79 1.55 -5.73
CA ARG A 48 -11.70 2.13 -4.76
C ARG A 48 -12.30 1.03 -3.90
N PHE A 49 -12.15 1.21 -2.60
CA PHE A 49 -12.81 0.45 -1.55
C PHE A 49 -13.99 1.30 -1.05
N GLU A 50 -15.22 0.81 -1.20
CA GLU A 50 -16.38 1.46 -0.59
C GLU A 50 -16.36 1.25 0.94
N ALA A 51 -17.12 2.06 1.68
CA ALA A 51 -17.21 1.95 3.14
C ALA A 51 -17.63 0.53 3.57
N GLY A 52 -16.97 0.00 4.59
CA GLY A 52 -17.20 -1.32 5.17
C GLY A 52 -16.58 -2.49 4.39
N SER A 53 -15.99 -2.26 3.21
CA SER A 53 -15.44 -3.34 2.37
C SER A 53 -14.27 -4.08 3.01
N ILE A 54 -13.44 -3.38 3.79
CA ILE A 54 -12.28 -3.93 4.50
C ILE A 54 -12.20 -3.44 5.95
N GLY A 55 -13.36 -3.14 6.56
CA GLY A 55 -13.43 -2.55 7.92
C GLY A 55 -13.14 -1.05 7.96
N ASN A 56 -13.12 -0.40 6.80
CA ASN A 56 -12.98 1.05 6.65
C ASN A 56 -14.31 1.78 6.86
N ASP A 57 -14.33 2.88 7.62
CA ASP A 57 -15.57 3.65 7.85
C ASP A 57 -15.97 4.55 6.68
N GLN A 58 -15.03 4.88 5.80
CA GLN A 58 -15.21 5.77 4.66
C GLN A 58 -14.61 5.15 3.41
N PRO A 59 -15.11 5.47 2.20
CA PRO A 59 -14.47 5.03 0.99
C PRO A 59 -13.01 5.52 0.90
N LEU A 60 -12.13 4.69 0.37
CA LEU A 60 -10.73 5.06 0.10
C LEU A 60 -10.29 4.58 -1.28
N GLU A 61 -9.30 5.27 -1.83
CA GLU A 61 -8.69 4.95 -3.11
C GLU A 61 -7.19 4.78 -2.94
N VAL A 62 -6.64 3.71 -3.51
CA VAL A 62 -5.21 3.40 -3.48
C VAL A 62 -4.74 2.97 -4.87
N SER A 63 -3.43 2.99 -5.10
CA SER A 63 -2.88 2.47 -6.35
C SER A 63 -3.12 0.96 -6.47
N PRO A 64 -3.26 0.40 -7.70
CA PRO A 64 -3.55 -1.02 -7.89
C PRO A 64 -2.59 -1.99 -7.21
N GLN A 65 -1.33 -1.59 -7.05
CA GLN A 65 -0.30 -2.43 -6.45
C GLN A 65 -0.11 -2.20 -4.95
N HIS A 66 -0.69 -1.12 -4.40
CA HIS A 66 -0.64 -0.85 -2.96
C HIS A 66 -1.26 -2.01 -2.20
N ARG A 67 -0.53 -2.56 -1.23
CA ARG A 67 -1.00 -3.72 -0.47
C ARG A 67 -1.74 -3.33 0.79
N MET A 68 -2.94 -3.87 0.90
CA MET A 68 -3.77 -3.76 2.10
C MET A 68 -3.41 -4.91 3.05
N LEU A 69 -3.42 -4.63 4.35
CA LEU A 69 -3.26 -5.69 5.36
C LEU A 69 -4.60 -6.40 5.55
N ILE A 70 -4.63 -7.70 5.26
CA ILE A 70 -5.79 -8.56 5.46
C ILE A 70 -5.50 -9.48 6.65
N SER A 71 -6.32 -9.38 7.68
CA SER A 71 -6.18 -10.15 8.93
C SER A 71 -7.41 -11.01 9.22
N GLY A 72 -7.24 -11.98 10.12
CA GLY A 72 -8.32 -12.80 10.65
C GLY A 72 -8.34 -14.22 10.08
N TRP A 73 -9.42 -14.96 10.37
CA TRP A 73 -9.47 -16.41 10.21
C TRP A 73 -9.13 -16.92 8.79
N LYS A 74 -9.45 -16.15 7.73
CA LYS A 74 -9.09 -16.54 6.36
C LYS A 74 -7.57 -16.50 6.14
N ALA A 75 -6.89 -15.50 6.70
CA ALA A 75 -5.43 -15.41 6.60
C ALA A 75 -4.77 -16.59 7.32
N GLU A 76 -5.28 -16.93 8.50
CA GLU A 76 -4.80 -18.06 9.30
C GLU A 76 -5.08 -19.39 8.60
N LEU A 77 -6.30 -19.59 8.07
CA LEU A 77 -6.71 -20.83 7.43
C LEU A 77 -5.98 -21.10 6.12
N PHE A 78 -5.78 -20.09 5.28
CA PHE A 78 -5.23 -20.27 3.93
C PHE A 78 -3.72 -20.03 3.83
N TYR A 79 -3.13 -19.28 4.76
CA TYR A 79 -1.70 -18.92 4.69
C TYR A 79 -0.94 -19.20 5.98
N GLU A 80 -1.59 -19.72 7.02
CA GLU A 80 -0.95 -19.97 8.33
C GLU A 80 -0.33 -18.69 8.94
N GLN A 81 -0.91 -17.53 8.65
CA GLN A 81 -0.48 -16.23 9.15
C GLN A 81 -1.66 -15.48 9.79
N ALA A 82 -1.43 -14.76 10.89
CA ALA A 82 -2.47 -13.91 11.50
C ALA A 82 -2.93 -12.77 10.57
N SER A 83 -2.03 -12.32 9.69
CA SER A 83 -2.28 -11.27 8.71
C SER A 83 -1.33 -11.38 7.52
N VAL A 84 -1.80 -10.98 6.34
CA VAL A 84 -1.06 -11.00 5.08
C VAL A 84 -1.24 -9.71 4.29
N LEU A 85 -0.30 -9.39 3.41
CA LEU A 85 -0.39 -8.26 2.50
C LEU A 85 -0.92 -8.69 1.13
N VAL A 86 -1.92 -7.96 0.63
CA VAL A 86 -2.57 -8.26 -0.65
C VAL A 86 -2.67 -6.99 -1.48
N ALA A 87 -2.15 -7.00 -2.70
CA ALA A 87 -2.29 -5.88 -3.62
C ALA A 87 -3.77 -5.58 -3.89
N ALA A 88 -4.14 -4.29 -3.84
CA ALA A 88 -5.52 -3.84 -3.94
C ALA A 88 -6.24 -4.37 -5.19
N LYS A 89 -5.56 -4.47 -6.33
CA LYS A 89 -6.14 -5.01 -7.57
C LYS A 89 -6.63 -6.46 -7.46
N HIS A 90 -6.02 -7.25 -6.57
CA HIS A 90 -6.44 -8.63 -6.34
C HIS A 90 -7.64 -8.73 -5.39
N LEU A 91 -8.02 -7.63 -4.74
CA LEU A 91 -9.20 -7.54 -3.89
C LEU A 91 -10.46 -7.08 -4.66
N VAL A 92 -10.32 -6.75 -5.95
CA VAL A 92 -11.44 -6.32 -6.79
C VAL A 92 -12.47 -7.43 -6.91
N ASN A 93 -13.71 -7.10 -6.52
CA ASN A 93 -14.84 -8.01 -6.52
C ASN A 93 -16.02 -7.50 -7.37
N GLY A 94 -15.82 -6.37 -8.06
CA GLY A 94 -16.80 -5.78 -8.98
C GLY A 94 -17.98 -5.06 -8.30
N HIS A 95 -18.03 -5.03 -6.97
CA HIS A 95 -19.09 -4.36 -6.22
C HIS A 95 -18.52 -3.39 -5.17
N SER A 96 -18.08 -3.89 -4.02
CA SER A 96 -17.58 -3.06 -2.92
C SER A 96 -16.11 -2.67 -3.08
N VAL A 97 -15.37 -3.37 -3.94
CA VAL A 97 -14.00 -3.05 -4.33
C VAL A 97 -13.91 -3.07 -5.85
N ARG A 98 -13.58 -1.91 -6.44
CA ARG A 98 -13.63 -1.71 -7.90
C ARG A 98 -12.50 -0.82 -8.39
N GLN A 99 -12.05 -1.06 -9.61
CA GLN A 99 -11.13 -0.16 -10.28
C GLN A 99 -11.90 1.04 -10.87
N VAL A 100 -11.38 2.25 -10.67
CA VAL A 100 -12.00 3.50 -11.09
C VAL A 100 -11.14 4.14 -12.18
N PHE A 101 -11.76 4.42 -13.33
CA PHE A 101 -11.09 4.96 -14.51
C PHE A 101 -11.48 6.42 -14.75
N GLY A 102 -10.56 7.18 -15.34
CA GLY A 102 -10.76 8.55 -15.76
C GLY A 102 -10.36 9.59 -14.71
N GLY A 103 -9.92 10.75 -15.20
CA GLY A 103 -9.43 11.84 -14.36
C GLY A 103 -7.94 11.75 -14.00
N PRO A 104 -7.39 12.80 -13.38
CA PRO A 104 -6.06 12.77 -12.79
C PRO A 104 -6.09 12.00 -11.46
N VAL A 105 -4.99 11.31 -11.15
CA VAL A 105 -4.75 10.67 -9.86
C VAL A 105 -3.39 11.09 -9.33
N HIS A 106 -3.31 11.26 -8.01
CA HIS A 106 -2.10 11.65 -7.30
C HIS A 106 -1.79 10.60 -6.25
N TYR A 107 -0.68 9.89 -6.41
CA TYR A 107 -0.21 8.88 -5.48
C TYR A 107 0.95 9.44 -4.66
N LEU A 108 0.82 9.29 -3.34
CA LEU A 108 1.85 9.62 -2.36
C LEU A 108 2.20 8.33 -1.62
N HIS A 109 3.46 7.91 -1.70
CA HIS A 109 3.94 6.73 -0.99
C HIS A 109 4.98 7.12 0.05
N LEU A 110 4.82 6.63 1.28
CA LEU A 110 5.71 6.91 2.40
C LEU A 110 6.76 5.79 2.50
N LEU A 111 8.03 6.15 2.55
CA LEU A 111 9.15 5.24 2.73
C LEU A 111 9.76 5.43 4.12
N PHE A 112 10.07 4.32 4.79
CA PHE A 112 10.73 4.28 6.10
C PHE A 112 12.03 3.46 6.03
N ASP A 113 12.78 3.40 7.13
CA ASP A 113 14.01 2.57 7.19
C ASP A 113 13.73 1.08 7.00
N GLN A 114 12.53 0.63 7.38
CA GLN A 114 12.05 -0.73 7.19
C GLN A 114 10.70 -0.68 6.48
N HIS A 115 10.25 -1.83 5.97
CA HIS A 115 8.87 -1.93 5.51
C HIS A 115 7.94 -1.88 6.72
N GLU A 116 7.02 -0.92 6.73
CA GLU A 116 6.11 -0.69 7.85
C GLU A 116 4.66 -0.93 7.45
N ILE A 117 3.82 -1.26 8.42
CA ILE A 117 2.36 -1.16 8.27
C ILE A 117 1.92 0.16 8.87
N VAL A 118 1.28 1.00 8.08
CA VAL A 118 0.77 2.33 8.46
C VAL A 118 -0.76 2.36 8.38
N PHE A 119 -1.38 3.34 9.04
CA PHE A 119 -2.83 3.47 9.10
C PHE A 119 -3.31 4.66 8.25
N GLY A 120 -3.94 4.36 7.12
CA GLY A 120 -4.60 5.34 6.27
C GLY A 120 -6.11 5.33 6.47
N GLN A 121 -6.70 6.44 6.92
CA GLN A 121 -8.13 6.50 7.30
C GLN A 121 -8.51 5.39 8.30
N GLY A 122 -7.60 5.03 9.22
CA GLY A 122 -7.79 3.93 10.18
C GLY A 122 -7.58 2.52 9.61
N VAL A 123 -7.34 2.38 8.30
CA VAL A 123 -7.12 1.10 7.63
C VAL A 123 -5.63 0.78 7.57
N PRO A 124 -5.19 -0.41 8.03
CA PRO A 124 -3.80 -0.81 7.94
C PRO A 124 -3.43 -1.17 6.49
N SER A 125 -2.34 -0.60 6.00
CA SER A 125 -1.77 -0.90 4.70
C SER A 125 -0.26 -0.79 4.74
N GLU A 126 0.40 -1.28 3.70
CA GLU A 126 1.86 -1.19 3.60
C GLU A 126 2.36 0.25 3.45
N SER A 127 3.59 0.50 3.90
CA SER A 127 4.42 1.60 3.41
C SER A 127 5.02 1.25 2.05
N TYR A 128 5.68 2.21 1.39
CA TYR A 128 6.43 1.88 0.18
C TYR A 128 7.56 0.90 0.48
N PHE A 129 7.75 -0.10 -0.38
CA PHE A 129 8.87 -1.04 -0.31
C PHE A 129 9.61 -1.11 -1.65
N PRO A 130 10.78 -0.42 -1.77
CA PRO A 130 11.56 -0.41 -3.01
C PRO A 130 12.05 -1.81 -3.45
N GLY A 131 12.25 -2.74 -2.51
CA GLY A 131 12.75 -4.09 -2.79
C GLY A 131 11.88 -4.90 -3.77
N HIS A 132 10.61 -4.53 -3.97
CA HIS A 132 9.78 -5.11 -5.04
C HIS A 132 10.24 -4.70 -6.45
N ALA A 133 10.75 -3.49 -6.58
CA ALA A 133 11.11 -2.93 -7.88
C ALA A 133 12.49 -3.46 -8.37
N CYS A 134 13.33 -3.96 -7.47
CA CYS A 134 14.58 -4.66 -7.81
C CYS A 134 14.38 -6.13 -8.20
N ASN A 135 13.25 -6.74 -7.84
CA ASN A 135 12.89 -8.06 -8.31
C ASN A 135 12.12 -7.91 -9.63
N ALA A 136 12.79 -8.18 -10.75
CA ALA A 136 12.30 -8.01 -12.14
C ALA A 136 10.97 -8.70 -12.49
N LEU A 137 10.33 -9.39 -11.54
CA LEU A 137 9.10 -10.15 -11.69
C LEU A 137 7.81 -9.35 -11.37
N GLU A 138 7.89 -8.13 -10.82
CA GLU A 138 6.68 -7.39 -10.40
C GLU A 138 6.44 -6.06 -11.16
N SER A 139 5.48 -6.12 -12.09
CA SER A 139 4.73 -5.09 -12.84
C SER A 139 5.42 -3.88 -13.46
N ALA A 140 4.91 -3.47 -14.63
CA ALA A 140 5.33 -2.26 -15.35
C ALA A 140 5.24 -0.98 -14.50
N THR A 141 4.28 -0.89 -13.57
CA THR A 141 4.08 0.26 -12.67
C THR A 141 5.29 0.55 -11.78
N ASN A 142 5.97 -0.48 -11.26
CA ASN A 142 7.16 -0.30 -10.42
C ASN A 142 8.35 0.17 -11.25
N HIS A 143 8.49 -0.35 -12.47
CA HIS A 143 9.50 0.13 -13.42
C HIS A 143 9.28 1.59 -13.80
N GLU A 144 8.03 2.00 -13.98
CA GLU A 144 7.70 3.38 -14.31
C GLU A 144 7.99 4.31 -13.14
N LEU A 145 7.60 3.96 -11.90
CA LEU A 145 7.96 4.72 -10.70
C LEU A 145 9.48 4.81 -10.48
N LEU A 146 10.24 3.72 -10.63
CA LEU A 146 11.70 3.77 -10.56
C LEU A 146 12.33 4.63 -11.67
N SER A 147 11.69 4.71 -12.85
CA SER A 147 12.20 5.58 -13.91
C SER A 147 11.96 7.06 -13.60
N PHE A 148 10.88 7.39 -12.88
CA PHE A 148 10.61 8.74 -12.39
C PHE A 148 11.38 9.11 -11.12
N PHE A 149 11.69 8.12 -10.26
CA PHE A 149 12.34 8.32 -8.96
C PHE A 149 13.52 7.34 -8.81
N PRO A 150 14.58 7.48 -9.62
CA PRO A 150 15.72 6.57 -9.60
C PRO A 150 16.46 6.55 -8.24
N GLU A 151 16.38 7.63 -7.46
CA GLU A 151 16.93 7.73 -6.11
C GLU A 151 16.31 6.73 -5.12
N LEU A 152 15.16 6.13 -5.43
CA LEU A 152 14.59 5.05 -4.62
C LEU A 152 15.48 3.80 -4.59
N LEU A 153 16.37 3.64 -5.57
CA LEU A 153 17.36 2.57 -5.58
C LEU A 153 18.38 2.69 -4.43
N ASP A 154 18.64 3.90 -3.94
CA ASP A 154 19.53 4.11 -2.79
C ASP A 154 18.91 3.58 -1.49
N TYR A 155 17.58 3.46 -1.46
CA TYR A 155 16.81 2.89 -0.35
C TYR A 155 16.42 1.43 -0.58
N ALA A 156 16.74 0.87 -1.75
CA ALA A 156 16.48 -0.52 -2.08
C ALA A 156 17.56 -1.42 -1.46
N ASP A 157 17.50 -1.61 -0.15
CA ASP A 157 18.30 -2.61 0.52
C ASP A 157 17.71 -4.00 0.27
N THR A 158 18.48 -4.84 -0.46
CA THR A 158 18.07 -6.20 -0.80
C THR A 158 17.99 -7.14 0.40
N THR A 159 18.46 -6.72 1.56
CA THR A 159 18.33 -7.46 2.82
C THR A 159 17.04 -7.15 3.57
N GLN A 160 16.34 -6.05 3.23
CA GLN A 160 15.05 -5.76 3.85
C GLN A 160 14.00 -6.81 3.46
N THR A 161 13.12 -7.09 4.40
CA THR A 161 11.97 -7.97 4.22
C THR A 161 10.68 -7.19 4.37
N THR A 162 9.61 -7.70 3.78
CA THR A 162 8.30 -7.09 3.93
C THR A 162 7.77 -7.33 5.35
N ALA A 163 7.13 -6.31 5.95
CA ALA A 163 6.50 -6.38 7.28
C ALA A 163 5.61 -7.62 7.50
N ARG A 164 4.97 -8.11 6.44
CA ARG A 164 4.17 -9.34 6.43
C ARG A 164 4.39 -10.10 5.13
N SER A 165 3.99 -11.37 5.13
CA SER A 165 3.96 -12.22 3.94
C SER A 165 3.02 -11.64 2.89
N ILE A 166 3.46 -11.65 1.63
CA ILE A 166 2.67 -11.17 0.49
C ILE A 166 1.99 -12.34 -0.20
N VAL A 167 0.69 -12.19 -0.44
CA VAL A 167 -0.11 -13.15 -1.18
C VAL A 167 -0.08 -12.82 -2.67
N ARG A 168 0.16 -13.84 -3.50
CA ARG A 168 0.17 -13.67 -4.96
C ARG A 168 -1.24 -13.63 -5.53
N GLY A 169 -1.41 -13.01 -6.69
CA GLY A 169 -2.73 -12.71 -7.24
C GLY A 169 -3.69 -13.90 -7.40
N LYS A 170 -3.19 -15.08 -7.79
CA LYS A 170 -4.04 -16.29 -7.90
C LYS A 170 -4.52 -16.82 -6.54
N GLU A 171 -3.73 -16.60 -5.50
CA GLU A 171 -4.02 -17.08 -4.15
C GLU A 171 -4.98 -16.14 -3.44
N ALA A 172 -4.88 -14.83 -3.72
CA ALA A 172 -5.72 -13.79 -3.09
C ALA A 172 -7.23 -14.01 -3.29
N ALA A 173 -7.65 -14.75 -4.33
CA ALA A 173 -9.05 -15.10 -4.56
C ALA A 173 -9.70 -15.82 -3.35
N LEU A 174 -8.92 -16.53 -2.52
CA LEU A 174 -9.43 -17.20 -1.32
C LEU A 174 -9.85 -16.22 -0.21
N LEU A 175 -9.37 -14.98 -0.27
CA LEU A 175 -9.67 -13.93 0.71
C LEU A 175 -10.95 -13.16 0.34
N VAL A 176 -11.27 -13.08 -0.94
CA VAL A 176 -12.34 -12.24 -1.51
C VAL A 176 -13.57 -13.10 -1.77
N ASN A 177 -14.53 -13.12 -0.83
CA ASN A 177 -15.87 -13.67 -1.07
C ASN A 177 -16.88 -12.53 -1.05
#